data_AF-A0A133VNP2-F1
#
_entry.id   AF-A0A133VNP2-F1
#
_cell.length_a   1.000
_cell.length_b   1.000
_cell.length_c   1.000
_cell.angle_alpha   90.00
_cell.angle_beta   90.00
_cell.angle_gamma   90.00
#
_symmetry.space_group_name_H-M   'P 1'
#
loop_
_entity.id
_entity.type
_entity.pdbx_description
1 polymer ?
#
loop_
_entity_poly.entity_id
_entity_poly.type
_entity_poly.pdbx_seq_one_letter_code
_entity_poly.pdbx_strand_id
1 'polypeptide(L)'
;MSNAKGREDKKKKLKGLLKRLQEGEEVGELKEEFKDLLKTVAPQEIPLIEQELIEEGVSTYEISKMCDIHVELFRESVQEKFDLEGIPSGHPLHTLYQENERITKDAELLVLRSSNLRRAGSEGERKKLLEELKDLASGLMGIDRKHYGRQEMIVFPHIERRGIQAVPRVLWRKHDENMGKVKQLLDLLSKEPANWGDFAQSVEEKAQDVSSSLVDMVFRENNILYPTLKELLSRDEWVAVSEQEKQIGYYKVQPGEEWNAEGEAKYPYEVEEGLSDQELGELPEQLKSMLRDQELKPDRYQLVKEEDKKLDTGFLNMDEINAVLNSLPVDITFIDSDNRVRFFSGGHRIFPRTRSVLGRPVKFCHPPGSVDKVKEILKEFKAGRREEAEFWIQAGGKFIHIRFFPVRGKDGKYLGTLEVTQDVTGIRELEGEKRILN
;
A
#
# COMPACT_ATOMS: atom_id res chain seq x y z
N MET A 1 9.75 -39.93 -29.96
CA MET A 1 8.75 -40.80 -29.29
C MET A 1 9.07 -41.12 -27.83
N SER A 2 10.33 -41.10 -27.35
CA SER A 2 10.63 -41.38 -25.92
C SER A 2 10.31 -40.22 -24.96
N ASN A 3 10.37 -38.97 -25.41
CA ASN A 3 10.17 -37.78 -24.55
C ASN A 3 8.70 -37.58 -24.11
N ALA A 4 7.73 -37.92 -24.96
CA ALA A 4 6.30 -37.77 -24.64
C ALA A 4 5.82 -38.75 -23.56
N LYS A 5 6.36 -39.98 -23.55
CA LYS A 5 5.99 -41.00 -22.56
C LYS A 5 6.53 -40.69 -21.16
N GLY A 6 7.73 -40.12 -21.08
CA GLY A 6 8.32 -39.67 -19.81
C GLY A 6 7.56 -38.47 -19.21
N ARG A 7 7.03 -37.56 -20.05
CA ARG A 7 6.23 -36.41 -19.61
C ARG A 7 4.87 -36.84 -19.05
N GLU A 8 4.20 -37.77 -19.71
CA GLU A 8 2.91 -38.33 -19.26
C GLU A 8 3.02 -39.01 -17.89
N ASP A 9 4.10 -39.77 -17.66
CA ASP A 9 4.36 -40.42 -16.38
C ASP A 9 4.64 -39.41 -15.24
N LYS A 10 5.36 -38.31 -15.54
CA LYS A 10 5.61 -37.22 -14.58
C LYS A 10 4.33 -36.47 -14.21
N LYS A 11 3.50 -36.15 -15.20
CA LYS A 11 2.18 -35.52 -15.02
C LYS A 11 1.25 -36.37 -14.15
N LYS A 12 1.19 -37.68 -14.42
CA LYS A 12 0.35 -38.61 -13.64
C LYS A 12 0.76 -38.68 -12.17
N LYS A 13 2.06 -38.61 -11.87
CA LYS A 13 2.56 -38.52 -10.49
C LYS A 13 2.21 -37.19 -9.85
N LEU A 14 2.35 -36.07 -10.57
CA LEU A 14 2.00 -34.73 -10.06
C LEU A 14 0.50 -34.64 -9.72
N LYS A 15 -0.37 -35.22 -10.56
CA LYS A 15 -1.80 -35.39 -10.25
C LYS A 15 -2.07 -36.16 -8.97
N GLY A 16 -1.35 -37.25 -8.77
CA GLY A 16 -1.49 -38.08 -7.58
C GLY A 16 -1.19 -37.29 -6.30
N LEU A 17 -0.13 -36.48 -6.33
CA LEU A 17 0.26 -35.64 -5.21
C LEU A 17 -0.73 -34.50 -4.96
N LEU A 18 -1.20 -33.82 -6.00
CA LEU A 18 -2.23 -32.77 -5.87
C LEU A 18 -3.55 -33.30 -5.30
N LYS A 19 -3.96 -34.51 -5.70
CA LYS A 19 -5.17 -35.15 -5.20
C LYS A 19 -5.05 -35.52 -3.71
N ARG A 20 -3.89 -36.04 -3.28
CA ARG A 20 -3.62 -36.31 -1.86
C ARG A 20 -3.65 -35.04 -1.01
N LEU A 21 -3.19 -33.93 -1.57
CA LEU A 21 -3.25 -32.60 -0.95
C LEU A 21 -4.70 -32.07 -0.83
N GLN A 22 -5.59 -32.42 -1.75
CA GLN A 22 -7.04 -32.14 -1.66
C GLN A 22 -7.74 -33.03 -0.63
N GLU A 23 -7.27 -34.27 -0.45
CA GLU A 23 -7.79 -35.24 0.51
C GLU A 23 -7.38 -34.92 1.97
N GLY A 24 -6.57 -33.87 2.18
CA GLY A 24 -6.23 -33.32 3.49
C GLY A 24 -4.87 -33.75 4.03
N GLU A 25 -4.00 -34.36 3.23
CA GLU A 25 -2.62 -34.63 3.64
C GLU A 25 -1.85 -33.32 3.86
N GLU A 26 -1.08 -33.28 4.95
CA GLU A 26 -0.23 -32.16 5.33
C GLU A 26 0.89 -31.96 4.31
N VAL A 27 1.13 -30.70 3.92
CA VAL A 27 2.16 -30.32 2.94
C VAL A 27 3.55 -30.84 3.35
N GLY A 28 3.82 -30.95 4.65
CA GLY A 28 5.07 -31.47 5.19
C GLY A 28 5.34 -32.94 4.86
N GLU A 29 4.31 -33.79 4.76
CA GLU A 29 4.44 -35.22 4.48
C GLU A 29 4.67 -35.49 2.98
N LEU A 30 4.04 -34.67 2.13
CA LEU A 30 4.14 -34.75 0.68
C LEU A 30 5.38 -34.04 0.12
N LYS A 31 6.11 -33.28 0.95
CA LYS A 31 7.20 -32.39 0.55
C LYS A 31 8.34 -33.13 -0.14
N GLU A 32 8.80 -34.25 0.42
CA GLU A 32 9.91 -35.03 -0.15
C GLU A 32 9.50 -35.73 -1.46
N GLU A 33 8.25 -36.18 -1.57
CA GLU A 33 7.73 -36.81 -2.80
C GLU A 33 7.56 -35.78 -3.94
N PHE A 34 7.08 -34.56 -3.62
CA PHE A 34 7.05 -33.44 -4.56
C PHE A 34 8.46 -33.05 -5.00
N LYS A 35 9.39 -32.97 -4.05
CA LYS A 35 10.80 -32.62 -4.29
C LYS A 35 11.48 -33.62 -5.22
N ASP A 36 11.33 -34.91 -4.95
CA ASP A 36 11.95 -35.95 -5.78
C ASP A 36 11.32 -36.06 -7.17
N LEU A 37 10.01 -35.81 -7.28
CA LEU A 37 9.37 -35.72 -8.58
C LEU A 37 9.89 -34.51 -9.37
N LEU A 38 9.94 -33.33 -8.75
CA LEU A 38 10.33 -32.09 -9.42
C LEU A 38 11.83 -32.05 -9.78
N LYS A 39 12.72 -32.71 -9.03
CA LYS A 39 14.12 -32.93 -9.44
C LYS A 39 14.26 -33.69 -10.77
N THR A 40 13.26 -34.50 -11.13
CA THR A 40 13.25 -35.27 -12.38
C THR A 40 12.55 -34.55 -13.53
N VAL A 41 11.88 -33.43 -13.25
CA VAL A 41 11.19 -32.59 -14.23
C VAL A 41 12.14 -31.43 -14.56
N ALA A 42 12.46 -31.23 -15.84
CA ALA A 42 13.25 -30.06 -16.18
C ALA A 42 12.41 -28.78 -15.91
N PRO A 43 13.00 -27.66 -15.45
CA PRO A 43 12.24 -26.45 -15.10
C PRO A 43 11.26 -25.99 -16.20
N GLN A 44 11.65 -26.13 -17.47
CA GLN A 44 10.85 -25.84 -18.65
C GLN A 44 9.69 -26.83 -18.92
N GLU A 45 9.71 -28.03 -18.34
CA GLU A 45 8.65 -29.04 -18.45
C GLU A 45 7.55 -28.84 -17.41
N ILE A 46 7.83 -28.16 -16.29
CA ILE A 46 6.87 -27.93 -15.21
C ILE A 46 5.64 -27.18 -15.75
N PRO A 47 5.75 -26.01 -16.40
CA PRO A 47 4.57 -25.26 -16.88
C PRO A 47 3.73 -26.05 -17.91
N LEU A 48 4.35 -26.92 -18.71
CA LEU A 48 3.64 -27.78 -19.66
C LEU A 48 2.77 -28.81 -18.93
N ILE A 49 3.29 -29.36 -17.83
CA ILE A 49 2.52 -30.28 -17.00
C ILE A 49 1.36 -29.54 -16.34
N GLU A 50 1.60 -28.36 -15.77
CA GLU A 50 0.57 -27.53 -15.12
C GLU A 50 -0.58 -27.16 -16.07
N GLN A 51 -0.26 -26.75 -17.30
CA GLN A 51 -1.26 -26.45 -18.33
C GLN A 51 -2.14 -27.65 -18.62
N GLU A 52 -1.53 -28.82 -18.80
CA GLU A 52 -2.28 -30.06 -19.04
C GLU A 52 -3.13 -30.47 -17.81
N LEU A 53 -2.78 -30.05 -16.60
CA LEU A 53 -3.58 -30.26 -15.38
C LEU A 53 -4.79 -29.34 -15.31
N ILE A 54 -4.63 -28.08 -15.70
CA ILE A 54 -5.70 -27.07 -15.76
C ILE A 54 -6.74 -27.48 -16.81
N GLU A 55 -6.29 -27.89 -18.00
CA GLU A 55 -7.16 -28.43 -19.06
C GLU A 55 -7.95 -29.66 -18.60
N GLU A 56 -7.43 -30.40 -17.62
CA GLU A 56 -8.05 -31.56 -17.00
C GLU A 56 -8.86 -31.25 -15.73
N GLY A 57 -9.06 -29.96 -15.42
CA GLY A 57 -10.01 -29.49 -14.38
C GLY A 57 -9.41 -29.15 -13.01
N VAL A 58 -8.08 -29.08 -12.88
CA VAL A 58 -7.44 -28.60 -11.64
C VAL A 58 -7.61 -27.08 -11.51
N SER A 59 -7.99 -26.59 -10.33
CA SER A 59 -8.28 -25.17 -10.12
C SER A 59 -7.00 -24.33 -10.02
N THR A 60 -7.10 -23.05 -10.40
CA THR A 60 -6.01 -22.07 -10.27
C THR A 60 -5.55 -21.85 -8.83
N TYR A 61 -6.43 -22.08 -7.85
CA TYR A 61 -6.09 -22.08 -6.42
C TYR A 61 -5.15 -23.24 -6.04
N GLU A 62 -5.38 -24.42 -6.61
CA GLU A 62 -4.53 -25.60 -6.38
C GLU A 62 -3.18 -25.47 -7.07
N ILE A 63 -3.17 -24.87 -8.27
CA ILE A 63 -1.93 -24.48 -8.96
C ILE A 63 -1.15 -23.46 -8.12
N SER A 64 -1.81 -22.47 -7.51
CA SER A 64 -1.16 -21.49 -6.63
C SER A 64 -0.52 -22.11 -5.39
N LYS A 65 -1.07 -23.19 -4.82
CA LYS A 65 -0.41 -23.92 -3.72
C LYS A 65 0.85 -24.65 -4.19
N MET A 66 0.87 -25.10 -5.44
CA MET A 66 2.06 -25.70 -6.05
C MET A 66 3.11 -24.62 -6.41
N CYS A 67 2.71 -23.38 -6.73
CA CYS A 67 3.65 -22.25 -6.84
C CYS A 67 4.45 -22.02 -5.54
N ASP A 68 3.83 -22.20 -4.36
CA ASP A 68 4.55 -22.12 -3.08
C ASP A 68 5.62 -23.21 -2.93
N ILE A 69 5.37 -24.41 -3.46
CA ILE A 69 6.32 -25.53 -3.47
C ILE A 69 7.46 -25.30 -4.48
N HIS A 70 7.16 -24.70 -5.64
CA HIS A 70 8.18 -24.37 -6.65
C HIS A 70 9.14 -23.27 -6.17
N VAL A 71 8.65 -22.26 -5.45
CA VAL A 71 9.50 -21.22 -4.84
C VAL A 71 10.42 -21.82 -3.78
N GLU A 72 9.94 -22.73 -2.93
CA GLU A 72 10.78 -23.44 -1.95
C GLU A 72 11.87 -24.32 -2.59
N LEU A 73 11.56 -25.00 -3.69
CA LEU A 73 12.55 -25.82 -4.43
C LEU A 73 13.56 -24.96 -5.18
N PHE A 74 13.13 -23.80 -5.68
CA PHE A 74 14.01 -22.86 -6.37
C PHE A 74 14.96 -22.16 -5.40
N ARG A 75 14.60 -21.99 -4.12
CA ARG A 75 15.55 -21.53 -3.08
C ARG A 75 16.80 -22.41 -2.97
N GLU A 76 16.70 -23.70 -3.29
CA GLU A 76 17.86 -24.60 -3.30
C GLU A 76 18.71 -24.45 -4.57
N SER A 77 18.16 -23.90 -5.67
CA SER A 77 18.88 -23.64 -6.92
C SER A 77 19.38 -22.20 -7.10
N VAL A 78 18.83 -21.23 -6.36
CA VAL A 78 19.26 -19.83 -6.40
C VAL A 78 20.35 -19.59 -5.36
N GLN A 79 21.60 -19.53 -5.82
CA GLN A 79 22.72 -19.06 -5.01
C GLN A 79 23.07 -17.59 -5.26
N GLU A 80 22.48 -16.95 -6.28
CA GLU A 80 22.87 -15.61 -6.70
C GLU A 80 22.07 -14.54 -5.95
N LYS A 81 22.78 -13.64 -5.27
CA LYS A 81 22.20 -12.43 -4.69
C LYS A 81 21.70 -11.53 -5.81
N PHE A 82 20.64 -10.78 -5.54
CA PHE A 82 20.20 -9.72 -6.45
C PHE A 82 21.35 -8.78 -6.78
N ASP A 83 21.58 -8.57 -8.06
CA ASP A 83 22.69 -7.77 -8.54
C ASP A 83 22.36 -6.27 -8.49
N LEU A 84 23.01 -5.59 -7.55
CA LEU A 84 22.97 -4.13 -7.39
C LEU A 84 23.96 -3.41 -8.30
N GLU A 85 24.72 -4.10 -9.16
CA GLU A 85 25.64 -3.46 -10.08
C GLU A 85 24.89 -2.44 -10.96
N GLY A 86 25.44 -1.23 -11.02
CA GLY A 86 24.87 -0.09 -11.73
C GLY A 86 23.76 0.68 -10.98
N ILE A 87 23.34 0.25 -9.78
CA ILE A 87 22.32 0.94 -8.98
C ILE A 87 22.98 1.77 -7.87
N PRO A 88 22.98 3.11 -7.95
CA PRO A 88 23.67 3.97 -6.98
C PRO A 88 22.93 4.06 -5.64
N SER A 89 23.65 4.46 -4.59
CA SER A 89 23.07 4.64 -3.26
C SER A 89 22.00 5.73 -3.25
N GLY A 90 20.85 5.46 -2.63
CA GLY A 90 19.70 6.37 -2.64
C GLY A 90 18.70 6.14 -3.78
N HIS A 91 19.02 5.29 -4.75
CA HIS A 91 18.04 4.83 -5.73
C HIS A 91 16.91 4.08 -5.01
N PRO A 92 15.62 4.27 -5.35
CA PRO A 92 14.52 3.63 -4.63
C PRO A 92 14.66 2.09 -4.54
N LEU A 93 15.05 1.43 -5.64
CA LEU A 93 15.31 -0.02 -5.65
C LEU A 93 16.46 -0.45 -4.72
N HIS A 94 17.53 0.35 -4.63
CA HIS A 94 18.62 0.09 -3.68
C HIS A 94 18.14 0.23 -2.24
N THR A 95 17.34 1.26 -1.95
CA THR A 95 16.73 1.46 -0.63
C THR A 95 15.82 0.29 -0.24
N LEU A 96 14.96 -0.19 -1.15
CA LEU A 96 14.12 -1.37 -0.93
C LEU A 96 14.97 -2.62 -0.60
N TYR A 97 16.04 -2.85 -1.35
CA TYR A 97 16.96 -3.95 -1.07
C TYR A 97 17.64 -3.84 0.31
N GLN A 98 18.08 -2.65 0.70
CA GLN A 98 18.67 -2.41 2.03
C GLN A 98 17.65 -2.63 3.16
N GLU A 99 16.39 -2.27 2.95
CA GLU A 99 15.32 -2.57 3.90
C GLU A 99 15.12 -4.08 4.04
N ASN A 100 15.18 -4.82 2.94
CA ASN A 100 15.11 -6.28 2.96
C ASN A 100 16.25 -6.95 3.73
N GLU A 101 17.48 -6.44 3.62
CA GLU A 101 18.58 -6.88 4.47
C GLU A 101 18.29 -6.61 5.96
N ARG A 102 17.64 -5.47 6.26
CA ARG A 102 17.28 -5.13 7.64
C ARG A 102 16.13 -5.98 8.17
N ILE A 103 15.11 -6.24 7.36
CA ILE A 103 13.98 -7.12 7.68
C ILE A 103 14.50 -8.52 7.99
N THR A 104 15.42 -9.05 7.17
CA THR A 104 16.05 -10.36 7.38
C THR A 104 16.78 -10.40 8.74
N LYS A 105 17.62 -9.41 9.03
CA LYS A 105 18.34 -9.31 10.31
C LYS A 105 17.40 -9.24 11.51
N ASP A 106 16.34 -8.45 11.42
CA ASP A 106 15.37 -8.30 12.50
C ASP A 106 14.53 -9.59 12.69
N ALA A 107 14.24 -10.32 11.61
CA ALA A 107 13.57 -11.63 11.64
C ALA A 107 14.46 -12.72 12.28
N GLU A 108 15.75 -12.79 11.91
CA GLU A 108 16.71 -13.70 12.54
C GLU A 108 16.91 -13.38 14.03
N LEU A 109 17.00 -12.08 14.37
CA LEU A 109 17.09 -11.64 15.75
C LEU A 109 15.86 -12.03 16.58
N LEU A 110 14.67 -12.04 15.96
CA LEU A 110 13.43 -12.47 16.59
C LEU A 110 13.51 -13.95 17.02
N VAL A 111 14.01 -14.83 16.15
CA VAL A 111 14.21 -16.26 16.43
C VAL A 111 15.28 -16.45 17.52
N LEU A 112 16.40 -15.73 17.43
CA LEU A 112 17.44 -15.82 18.44
C LEU A 112 16.93 -15.43 19.84
N ARG A 113 16.19 -14.31 19.93
CA ARG A 113 15.64 -13.83 21.20
C ARG A 113 14.55 -14.74 21.75
N SER A 114 13.69 -15.30 20.91
CA SER A 114 12.67 -16.24 21.36
C SER A 114 13.27 -17.55 21.87
N SER A 115 14.33 -18.05 21.25
CA SER A 115 15.07 -19.22 21.75
C SER A 115 15.76 -18.94 23.09
N ASN A 116 16.34 -17.75 23.26
CA ASN A 116 16.91 -17.32 24.55
C ASN A 116 15.82 -17.21 25.63
N LEU A 117 14.63 -16.69 25.30
CA LEU A 117 13.50 -16.62 26.22
C LEU A 117 13.12 -18.01 26.75
N ARG A 118 13.09 -19.02 25.88
CA ARG A 118 12.80 -20.40 26.26
C ARG A 118 13.84 -20.99 27.22
N ARG A 119 15.11 -20.60 27.08
CA ARG A 119 16.22 -21.07 27.92
C ARG A 119 16.41 -20.25 29.20
N ALA A 120 15.69 -19.13 29.36
CA ALA A 120 15.88 -18.20 30.46
C ALA A 120 15.57 -18.83 31.83
N GLY A 121 16.57 -18.81 32.71
CA GLY A 121 16.51 -19.48 34.01
C GLY A 121 15.89 -18.63 35.12
N SER A 122 16.04 -17.30 35.05
CA SER A 122 15.59 -16.37 36.09
C SER A 122 14.41 -15.52 35.65
N GLU A 123 13.56 -15.12 36.60
CA GLU A 123 12.40 -14.26 36.34
C GLU A 123 12.81 -12.88 35.78
N GLY A 124 13.89 -12.29 36.30
CA GLY A 124 14.40 -11.01 35.81
C GLY A 124 14.87 -11.07 34.35
N GLU A 125 15.55 -12.14 33.96
CA GLU A 125 15.99 -12.39 32.58
C GLU A 125 14.79 -12.60 31.64
N ARG A 126 13.80 -13.39 32.07
CA ARG A 126 12.55 -13.62 31.34
C ARG A 126 11.81 -12.32 31.03
N LYS A 127 11.66 -11.46 32.04
CA LYS A 127 10.98 -10.16 31.89
C LYS A 127 11.73 -9.26 30.90
N LYS A 128 13.06 -9.21 30.99
CA LYS A 128 13.90 -8.42 30.06
C LYS A 128 13.74 -8.90 28.61
N LEU A 129 13.87 -10.22 28.37
CA LEU A 129 13.75 -10.80 27.03
C LEU A 129 12.35 -10.64 26.45
N LEU A 130 11.31 -10.70 27.28
CA LEU A 130 9.93 -10.42 26.85
C LEU A 130 9.76 -8.99 26.35
N GLU A 131 10.26 -8.00 27.10
CA GLU A 131 10.19 -6.60 26.66
C GLU A 131 11.00 -6.39 25.37
N GLU A 132 12.21 -6.96 25.28
CA GLU A 132 13.01 -6.91 24.05
C GLU A 132 12.32 -7.56 22.83
N LEU A 133 11.55 -8.63 23.04
CA LEU A 133 10.76 -9.28 21.99
C LEU A 133 9.54 -8.46 21.60
N LYS A 134 8.84 -7.86 22.56
CA LYS A 134 7.71 -6.95 22.31
C LYS A 134 8.16 -5.73 21.52
N ASP A 135 9.29 -5.14 21.88
CA ASP A 135 9.87 -4.00 21.17
C ASP A 135 10.25 -4.38 19.74
N LEU A 136 10.88 -5.54 19.56
CA LEU A 136 11.26 -6.04 18.24
C LEU A 136 10.03 -6.33 17.36
N ALA A 137 9.05 -7.05 17.89
CA ALA A 137 7.81 -7.38 17.17
C ALA A 137 6.98 -6.13 16.85
N SER A 138 6.92 -5.17 17.77
CA SER A 138 6.29 -3.85 17.53
C SER A 138 7.05 -3.08 16.45
N GLY A 139 8.38 -3.19 16.46
CA GLY A 139 9.23 -2.67 15.40
C GLY A 139 8.95 -3.30 14.04
N LEU A 140 8.67 -4.61 13.96
CA LEU A 140 8.32 -5.31 12.71
C LEU A 140 6.99 -4.84 12.12
N MET A 141 6.04 -4.36 12.93
CA MET A 141 4.82 -3.71 12.43
C MET A 141 5.12 -2.46 11.58
N GLY A 142 6.30 -1.87 11.72
CA GLY A 142 6.74 -0.76 10.88
C GLY A 142 7.03 -1.15 9.42
N ILE A 143 7.11 -2.45 9.09
CA ILE A 143 7.31 -2.93 7.71
C ILE A 143 6.09 -2.56 6.86
N ASP A 144 4.89 -2.83 7.39
CA ASP A 144 3.58 -2.54 6.77
C ASP A 144 3.46 -1.09 6.29
N ARG A 145 3.58 -0.15 7.23
CA ARG A 145 3.37 1.28 6.98
C ARG A 145 4.50 1.94 6.19
N LYS A 146 5.59 1.22 5.91
CA LYS A 146 6.79 1.77 5.28
C LYS A 146 7.16 0.94 4.06
N HIS A 147 7.89 -0.15 4.26
CA HIS A 147 8.40 -0.97 3.17
C HIS A 147 7.29 -1.50 2.25
N TYR A 148 6.30 -2.21 2.82
CA TYR A 148 5.16 -2.72 2.04
C TYR A 148 4.30 -1.57 1.50
N GLY A 149 4.01 -0.56 2.32
CA GLY A 149 3.25 0.62 1.87
C GLY A 149 3.90 1.35 0.68
N ARG A 150 5.23 1.44 0.59
CA ARG A 150 5.91 2.02 -0.59
C ARG A 150 5.77 1.11 -1.80
N GLN A 151 5.92 -0.20 -1.63
CA GLN A 151 5.70 -1.13 -2.73
C GLN A 151 4.25 -1.06 -3.25
N GLU A 152 3.28 -1.12 -2.34
CA GLU A 152 1.85 -1.15 -2.64
C GLU A 152 1.34 0.15 -3.25
N MET A 153 1.69 1.30 -2.66
CA MET A 153 1.10 2.58 -3.02
C MET A 153 1.88 3.34 -4.09
N ILE A 154 3.17 3.03 -4.27
CA ILE A 154 4.04 3.76 -5.20
C ILE A 154 4.52 2.85 -6.34
N VAL A 155 5.06 1.68 -6.03
CA VAL A 155 5.74 0.83 -7.03
C VAL A 155 4.77 -0.02 -7.86
N PHE A 156 3.84 -0.72 -7.21
CA PHE A 156 2.88 -1.62 -7.89
C PHE A 156 2.09 -0.93 -9.01
N PRO A 157 1.59 0.32 -8.86
CA PRO A 157 0.93 1.03 -9.94
C PRO A 157 1.71 1.07 -11.27
N HIS A 158 3.05 1.12 -11.25
CA HIS A 158 3.88 1.13 -12.47
C HIS A 158 3.82 -0.19 -13.24
N ILE A 159 3.81 -1.34 -12.55
CA ILE A 159 3.75 -2.66 -13.20
C ILE A 159 2.31 -3.09 -13.50
N GLU A 160 1.33 -2.63 -12.70
CA GLU A 160 -0.09 -2.81 -12.97
C GLU A 160 -0.51 -2.11 -14.27
N ARG A 161 0.02 -0.91 -14.51
CA ARG A 161 -0.18 -0.16 -15.76
C ARG A 161 0.23 -0.97 -16.99
N ARG A 162 1.28 -1.79 -16.87
CA ARG A 162 1.80 -2.69 -17.92
C ARG A 162 1.04 -4.00 -18.05
N GLY A 163 -0.01 -4.21 -17.24
CA GLY A 163 -0.84 -5.41 -17.23
C GLY A 163 -0.40 -6.49 -16.24
N ILE A 164 0.68 -6.27 -15.48
CA ILE A 164 1.17 -7.21 -14.46
C ILE A 164 0.40 -6.97 -13.15
N GLN A 165 -0.85 -7.42 -13.09
CA GLN A 165 -1.71 -7.23 -11.91
C GLN A 165 -1.63 -8.39 -10.91
N ALA A 166 -1.27 -9.58 -11.36
CA ALA A 166 -1.27 -10.78 -10.52
C ALA A 166 -0.18 -10.74 -9.45
N VAL A 167 1.00 -10.20 -9.78
CA VAL A 167 2.13 -10.12 -8.85
C VAL A 167 1.83 -9.18 -7.68
N PRO A 168 1.47 -7.89 -7.89
CA PRO A 168 1.01 -6.99 -6.84
C PRO A 168 -0.04 -7.63 -5.93
N ARG A 169 -1.07 -8.27 -6.51
CA ARG A 169 -2.16 -8.87 -5.74
C ARG A 169 -1.69 -10.01 -4.83
N VAL A 170 -0.82 -10.88 -5.34
CA VAL A 170 -0.27 -11.99 -4.55
C VAL A 170 0.65 -11.49 -3.46
N LEU A 171 1.54 -10.54 -3.77
CA LEU A 171 2.47 -9.95 -2.81
C LEU A 171 1.72 -9.20 -1.71
N TRP A 172 0.75 -8.36 -2.05
CA TRP A 172 -0.08 -7.63 -1.08
C TRP A 172 -0.79 -8.59 -0.12
N ARG A 173 -1.45 -9.64 -0.64
CA ARG A 173 -2.07 -10.65 0.22
C ARG A 173 -1.06 -11.26 1.20
N LYS A 174 0.17 -11.52 0.74
CA LYS A 174 1.23 -12.05 1.59
C LYS A 174 1.76 -11.01 2.59
N HIS A 175 1.78 -9.72 2.25
CA HIS A 175 2.06 -8.64 3.20
C HIS A 175 1.04 -8.64 4.35
N ASP A 176 -0.26 -8.74 4.03
CA ASP A 176 -1.34 -8.84 5.01
C ASP A 176 -1.21 -10.10 5.88
N GLU A 177 -0.93 -11.26 5.26
CA GLU A 177 -0.70 -12.52 5.98
C GLU A 177 0.49 -12.41 6.95
N ASN A 178 1.60 -11.81 6.50
CA ASN A 178 2.79 -11.57 7.32
C ASN A 178 2.47 -10.66 8.52
N MET A 179 1.75 -9.55 8.29
CA MET A 179 1.39 -8.63 9.36
C MET A 179 0.35 -9.22 10.32
N GLY A 180 -0.55 -10.07 9.82
CA GLY A 180 -1.42 -10.90 10.65
C GLY A 180 -0.64 -11.78 11.62
N LYS A 181 0.42 -12.46 11.15
CA LYS A 181 1.30 -13.27 12.00
C LYS A 181 2.05 -12.44 13.04
N VAL A 182 2.55 -11.25 12.68
CA VAL A 182 3.22 -10.35 13.62
C VAL A 182 2.24 -9.86 14.71
N LYS A 183 1.01 -9.49 14.35
CA LYS A 183 -0.04 -9.12 15.31
C LYS A 183 -0.35 -10.27 16.28
N GLN A 184 -0.51 -11.48 15.76
CA GLN A 184 -0.73 -12.68 16.60
C GLN A 184 0.44 -12.93 17.57
N LEU A 185 1.68 -12.69 17.15
CA LEU A 185 2.84 -12.77 18.03
C LEU A 185 2.80 -11.69 19.13
N LEU A 186 2.45 -10.45 18.79
CA LEU A 186 2.28 -9.37 19.78
C LEU A 186 1.18 -9.67 20.80
N ASP A 187 0.05 -10.19 20.32
CA ASP A 187 -1.05 -10.63 21.19
C ASP A 187 -0.60 -11.74 22.13
N LEU A 188 0.19 -12.70 21.63
CA LEU A 188 0.77 -13.77 22.45
C LEU A 188 1.73 -13.20 23.51
N LEU A 189 2.65 -12.32 23.11
CA LEU A 189 3.63 -11.69 24.00
C LEU A 189 2.99 -10.81 25.09
N SER A 190 1.75 -10.37 24.89
CA SER A 190 1.00 -9.52 25.82
C SER A 190 0.22 -10.32 26.88
N LYS A 191 0.15 -11.65 26.77
CA LYS A 191 -0.55 -12.50 27.72
C LYS A 191 0.28 -12.78 28.97
N GLU A 192 -0.40 -12.91 30.10
CA GLU A 192 0.20 -13.48 31.31
C GLU A 192 0.20 -15.02 31.21
N PRO A 193 1.36 -15.67 31.33
CA PRO A 193 1.46 -17.11 31.12
C PRO A 193 0.98 -17.89 32.35
N ALA A 194 0.06 -18.84 32.15
CA ALA A 194 -0.33 -19.80 33.20
C ALA A 194 0.77 -20.86 33.43
N ASN A 195 1.44 -21.29 32.37
CA ASN A 195 2.63 -22.14 32.39
C ASN A 195 3.73 -21.49 31.55
N TRP A 196 4.88 -21.20 32.16
CA TRP A 196 5.99 -20.55 31.48
C TRP A 196 6.61 -21.40 30.36
N GLY A 197 6.74 -22.72 30.56
CA GLY A 197 7.38 -23.61 29.58
C GLY A 197 6.60 -23.65 28.27
N ASP A 198 5.30 -23.91 28.36
CA ASP A 198 4.39 -23.98 27.21
C ASP A 198 4.28 -22.61 26.51
N PHE A 199 4.22 -21.53 27.29
CA PHE A 199 4.21 -20.16 26.77
C PHE A 199 5.49 -19.84 25.99
N ALA A 200 6.65 -20.10 26.57
CA ALA A 200 7.93 -19.79 25.93
C ALA A 200 8.16 -20.64 24.67
N GLN A 201 7.71 -21.89 24.67
CA GLN A 201 7.68 -22.72 23.46
C GLN A 201 6.75 -22.13 22.38
N SER A 202 5.53 -21.74 22.74
CA SER A 202 4.57 -21.13 21.81
C SER A 202 5.10 -19.83 21.20
N VAL A 203 5.81 -19.03 22.00
CA VAL A 203 6.48 -17.80 21.53
C VAL A 203 7.61 -18.12 20.55
N GLU A 204 8.44 -19.15 20.83
CA GLU A 204 9.50 -19.58 19.93
C GLU A 204 8.94 -20.08 18.59
N GLU A 205 7.94 -20.96 18.61
CA GLU A 205 7.28 -21.48 17.41
C GLU A 205 6.64 -20.35 16.59
N LYS A 206 5.94 -19.41 17.25
CA LYS A 206 5.31 -18.29 16.55
C LYS A 206 6.34 -17.30 15.98
N ALA A 207 7.43 -17.06 16.69
CA ALA A 207 8.55 -16.26 16.20
C ALA A 207 9.22 -16.90 14.97
N GLN A 208 9.39 -18.22 14.96
CA GLN A 208 9.90 -18.96 13.80
C GLN A 208 8.96 -18.86 12.60
N ASP A 209 7.64 -19.01 12.81
CA ASP A 209 6.63 -18.81 11.75
C ASP A 209 6.70 -17.39 11.17
N VAL A 210 6.74 -16.35 12.01
CA VAL A 210 6.90 -14.95 11.57
C VAL A 210 8.19 -14.77 10.78
N SER A 211 9.32 -15.24 11.31
CA SER A 211 10.63 -15.10 10.66
C SER A 211 10.66 -15.80 9.30
N SER A 212 10.16 -17.03 9.22
CA SER A 212 10.10 -17.79 7.96
C SER A 212 9.26 -17.06 6.91
N SER A 213 8.11 -16.51 7.32
CA SER A 213 7.20 -15.75 6.45
C SER A 213 7.82 -14.44 5.92
N LEU A 214 8.56 -13.73 6.77
CA LEU A 214 9.26 -12.49 6.38
C LEU A 214 10.45 -12.78 5.46
N VAL A 215 11.24 -13.81 5.75
CA VAL A 215 12.37 -14.22 4.90
C VAL A 215 11.90 -14.75 3.56
N ASP A 216 10.77 -15.47 3.51
CA ASP A 216 10.11 -15.84 2.24
C ASP A 216 9.76 -14.61 1.41
N MET A 217 9.18 -13.59 2.03
CA MET A 217 8.83 -12.35 1.34
C MET A 217 10.06 -11.65 0.79
N VAL A 218 11.10 -11.46 1.62
CA VAL A 218 12.38 -10.89 1.18
C VAL A 218 12.96 -11.67 0.00
N PHE A 219 12.89 -13.00 0.02
CA PHE A 219 13.35 -13.83 -1.08
C PHE A 219 12.55 -13.56 -2.36
N ARG A 220 11.22 -13.55 -2.30
CA ARG A 220 10.36 -13.28 -3.46
C ARG A 220 10.61 -11.90 -4.03
N GLU A 221 10.78 -10.91 -3.16
CA GLU A 221 11.06 -9.55 -3.59
C GLU A 221 12.42 -9.44 -4.27
N ASN A 222 13.49 -9.88 -3.61
CA ASN A 222 14.85 -9.78 -4.13
C ASN A 222 15.07 -10.58 -5.42
N ASN A 223 14.37 -11.71 -5.60
CA ASN A 223 14.64 -12.63 -6.71
C ASN A 223 13.56 -12.60 -7.81
N ILE A 224 12.41 -11.96 -7.58
CA ILE A 224 11.31 -11.91 -8.55
C ILE A 224 10.90 -10.46 -8.77
N LEU A 225 10.47 -9.74 -7.73
CA LEU A 225 9.97 -8.37 -7.88
C LEU A 225 11.07 -7.41 -8.33
N TYR A 226 12.21 -7.39 -7.65
CA TYR A 226 13.26 -6.40 -7.89
C TYR A 226 13.95 -6.54 -9.25
N PRO A 227 14.26 -7.77 -9.73
CA PRO A 227 14.70 -7.95 -11.12
C PRO A 227 13.66 -7.47 -12.11
N THR A 228 12.39 -7.77 -11.88
CA THR A 228 11.30 -7.29 -12.74
C THR A 228 11.25 -5.77 -12.77
N LEU A 229 11.34 -5.11 -11.63
CA LEU A 229 11.33 -3.64 -11.56
C LEU A 229 12.58 -3.03 -12.21
N LYS A 230 13.75 -3.67 -12.05
CA LYS A 230 15.02 -3.23 -12.67
C LYS A 230 14.89 -3.18 -14.18
N GLU A 231 14.27 -4.19 -14.79
CA GLU A 231 14.10 -4.23 -16.25
C GLU A 231 12.94 -3.38 -16.77
N LEU A 232 11.85 -3.24 -16.01
CA LEU A 232 10.64 -2.59 -16.54
C LEU A 232 10.56 -1.09 -16.29
N LEU A 233 11.09 -0.59 -15.18
CA LEU A 233 10.94 0.82 -14.81
C LEU A 233 12.07 1.65 -15.41
N SER A 234 11.68 2.65 -16.19
CA SER A 234 12.61 3.65 -16.71
C SER A 234 13.16 4.56 -15.60
N ARG A 235 14.26 5.28 -15.90
CA ARG A 235 14.83 6.28 -14.98
C ARG A 235 13.79 7.30 -14.52
N ASP A 236 12.97 7.81 -15.43
CA ASP A 236 11.98 8.86 -15.15
C ASP A 236 10.84 8.36 -14.25
N GLU A 237 10.50 7.08 -14.35
CA GLU A 237 9.59 6.43 -13.39
C GLU A 237 10.24 6.29 -12.01
N TRP A 238 11.52 5.93 -11.93
CA TRP A 238 12.25 5.92 -10.66
C TRP A 238 12.39 7.31 -10.02
N VAL A 239 12.45 8.37 -10.82
CA VAL A 239 12.33 9.76 -10.34
C VAL A 239 10.95 9.96 -9.70
N ALA A 240 9.86 9.60 -10.38
CA ALA A 240 8.50 9.70 -9.84
C ALA A 240 8.30 8.90 -8.55
N VAL A 241 8.89 7.70 -8.46
CA VAL A 241 8.91 6.90 -7.23
C VAL A 241 9.60 7.67 -6.10
N SER A 242 10.81 8.17 -6.36
CA SER A 242 11.65 8.87 -5.37
C SER A 242 10.99 10.13 -4.79
N GLU A 243 10.23 10.88 -5.59
CA GLU A 243 9.48 12.07 -5.14
C GLU A 243 8.44 11.75 -4.05
N GLN A 244 7.92 10.52 -4.04
CA GLN A 244 6.80 10.10 -3.20
C GLN A 244 7.23 9.31 -1.96
N GLU A 245 8.40 8.65 -1.99
CA GLU A 245 8.83 7.75 -0.90
C GLU A 245 8.90 8.43 0.47
N LYS A 246 9.29 9.71 0.52
CA LYS A 246 9.38 10.48 1.77
C LYS A 246 8.03 10.69 2.46
N GLN A 247 6.92 10.61 1.73
CA GLN A 247 5.57 10.75 2.28
C GLN A 247 5.16 9.53 3.11
N ILE A 248 5.73 8.35 2.80
CA ILE A 248 5.48 7.08 3.49
C ILE A 248 6.62 6.78 4.50
N GLY A 249 7.87 6.97 4.08
CA GLY A 249 9.06 6.79 4.91
C GLY A 249 9.69 5.39 4.83
N TYR A 250 10.73 5.16 5.63
CA TYR A 250 11.66 4.02 5.49
C TYR A 250 11.76 3.13 6.74
N TYR A 251 11.85 1.82 6.51
CA TYR A 251 12.03 0.78 7.52
C TYR A 251 13.49 0.68 7.96
N LYS A 252 13.85 1.44 9.00
CA LYS A 252 15.15 1.35 9.70
C LYS A 252 16.39 1.53 8.79
N VAL A 253 16.20 2.15 7.62
CA VAL A 253 17.26 2.60 6.72
C VAL A 253 17.15 4.10 6.49
N GLN A 254 18.24 4.70 6.04
CA GLN A 254 18.27 6.05 5.50
C GLN A 254 18.75 5.92 4.05
N PRO A 255 17.98 6.40 3.06
CA PRO A 255 18.44 6.41 1.67
C PRO A 255 19.75 7.20 1.56
N GLY A 256 20.65 6.73 0.69
CA GLY A 256 21.84 7.48 0.32
C GLY A 256 21.53 8.74 -0.50
N GLU A 257 22.58 9.50 -0.82
CA GLU A 257 22.48 10.77 -1.54
C GLU A 257 23.08 10.71 -2.96
N GLU A 258 23.56 9.55 -3.42
CA GLU A 258 24.24 9.43 -4.72
C GLU A 258 23.28 9.42 -5.90
N TRP A 259 22.05 8.93 -5.71
CA TRP A 259 21.03 8.93 -6.73
C TRP A 259 20.55 10.35 -7.01
N ASN A 260 20.86 10.84 -8.21
CA ASN A 260 20.34 12.11 -8.68
C ASN A 260 18.93 11.91 -9.26
N ALA A 261 17.92 12.31 -8.48
CA ALA A 261 16.52 12.33 -8.90
C ALA A 261 16.15 13.55 -9.78
N GLU A 262 17.12 14.33 -10.29
CA GLU A 262 16.84 15.40 -11.25
C GLU A 262 16.35 14.83 -12.59
N GLY A 263 15.21 15.31 -13.06
CA GLY A 263 14.61 14.87 -14.31
C GLY A 263 13.11 15.19 -14.37
N GLU A 264 12.48 14.77 -15.46
CA GLU A 264 11.02 14.83 -15.58
C GLU A 264 10.44 13.53 -14.99
N ALA A 265 9.72 13.64 -13.88
CA ALA A 265 9.07 12.49 -13.24
C ALA A 265 7.97 11.94 -14.17
N LYS A 266 7.99 10.62 -14.42
CA LYS A 266 6.96 9.93 -15.20
C LYS A 266 6.09 9.07 -14.30
N TYR A 267 4.87 9.53 -14.04
CA TYR A 267 3.90 8.83 -13.20
C TYR A 267 3.22 7.67 -13.96
N PRO A 268 2.61 6.69 -13.27
CA PRO A 268 2.00 5.53 -13.93
C PRO A 268 0.99 5.90 -15.04
N TYR A 269 0.20 6.96 -14.86
CA TYR A 269 -0.79 7.38 -15.86
C TYR A 269 -0.18 8.01 -17.12
N GLU A 270 1.11 8.34 -17.10
CA GLU A 270 1.88 8.92 -18.23
C GLU A 270 2.65 7.84 -19.01
N VAL A 271 2.62 6.60 -18.54
CA VAL A 271 3.15 5.45 -19.26
C VAL A 271 2.06 4.93 -20.20
N GLU A 272 2.29 5.12 -21.51
CA GLU A 272 1.37 4.69 -22.57
C GLU A 272 1.73 3.32 -23.17
N GLU A 273 2.97 2.88 -22.97
CA GLU A 273 3.51 1.67 -23.56
C GLU A 273 3.20 0.44 -22.70
N GLY A 274 2.78 -0.64 -23.36
CA GLY A 274 2.76 -1.97 -22.75
C GLY A 274 4.14 -2.62 -22.81
N LEU A 275 4.21 -3.88 -22.39
CA LEU A 275 5.45 -4.66 -22.46
C LEU A 275 5.78 -5.02 -23.92
N SER A 276 7.01 -4.73 -24.33
CA SER A 276 7.58 -5.22 -25.59
C SER A 276 7.95 -6.71 -25.51
N ASP A 277 8.06 -7.38 -26.66
CA ASP A 277 8.51 -8.78 -26.74
C ASP A 277 9.91 -8.98 -26.14
N GLN A 278 10.77 -7.95 -26.23
CA GLN A 278 12.10 -7.96 -25.63
C GLN A 278 12.02 -7.92 -24.10
N GLU A 279 11.26 -6.98 -23.52
CA GLU A 279 11.09 -6.88 -22.07
C GLU A 279 10.48 -8.17 -21.51
N LEU A 280 9.48 -8.74 -22.19
CA LEU A 280 8.91 -10.05 -21.83
C LEU A 280 9.96 -11.17 -21.84
N GLY A 281 10.90 -11.13 -22.78
CA GLY A 281 12.03 -12.06 -22.89
C GLY A 281 13.08 -11.92 -21.79
N GLU A 282 13.21 -10.73 -21.19
CA GLU A 282 14.19 -10.43 -20.14
C GLU A 282 13.62 -10.63 -18.72
N LEU A 283 12.30 -10.78 -18.56
CA LEU A 283 11.68 -11.05 -17.27
C LEU A 283 12.21 -12.34 -16.60
N PRO A 284 12.22 -12.42 -15.26
CA PRO A 284 12.51 -13.65 -14.54
C PRO A 284 11.62 -14.82 -14.99
N GLU A 285 12.15 -16.04 -15.09
CA GLU A 285 11.40 -17.22 -15.56
C GLU A 285 10.16 -17.52 -14.73
N GLN A 286 10.19 -17.25 -13.42
CA GLN A 286 9.04 -17.39 -12.53
C GLN A 286 7.93 -16.40 -12.88
N LEU A 287 8.32 -15.17 -13.25
CA LEU A 287 7.35 -14.19 -13.67
C LEU A 287 6.77 -14.58 -15.03
N LYS A 288 7.61 -14.98 -15.98
CA LYS A 288 7.14 -15.49 -17.27
C LYS A 288 6.18 -16.67 -17.09
N SER A 289 6.46 -17.62 -16.20
CA SER A 289 5.54 -18.72 -15.93
C SER A 289 4.22 -18.24 -15.32
N MET A 290 4.26 -17.26 -14.39
CA MET A 290 3.05 -16.66 -13.82
C MET A 290 2.21 -15.89 -14.86
N LEU A 291 2.86 -15.34 -15.89
CA LEU A 291 2.22 -14.51 -16.91
C LEU A 291 1.83 -15.28 -18.19
N ARG A 292 2.32 -16.51 -18.42
CA ARG A 292 2.09 -17.28 -19.66
C ARG A 292 0.61 -17.47 -20.01
N ASP A 293 -0.25 -17.60 -19.01
CA ASP A 293 -1.69 -17.79 -19.18
C ASP A 293 -2.51 -16.49 -19.01
N GLN A 294 -1.83 -15.36 -18.80
CA GLN A 294 -2.45 -14.05 -18.70
C GLN A 294 -2.27 -13.28 -19.99
N GLU A 295 -3.39 -12.90 -20.60
CA GLU A 295 -3.37 -11.87 -21.62
C GLU A 295 -2.98 -10.55 -20.94
N LEU A 296 -1.70 -10.17 -21.05
CA LEU A 296 -1.18 -8.92 -20.52
C LEU A 296 -1.86 -7.76 -21.23
N LYS A 297 -2.87 -7.18 -20.57
CA LYS A 297 -3.59 -6.01 -21.05
C LYS A 297 -3.06 -4.79 -20.30
N PRO A 298 -2.16 -4.00 -20.93
CA PRO A 298 -1.77 -2.73 -20.34
C PRO A 298 -3.01 -1.87 -20.16
N ASP A 299 -3.09 -1.19 -19.02
CA ASP A 299 -4.12 -0.21 -18.76
C ASP A 299 -3.84 1.03 -19.62
N ARG A 300 -4.77 1.34 -20.53
CA ARG A 300 -4.66 2.47 -21.46
C ARG A 300 -5.56 3.64 -21.05
N TYR A 301 -6.10 3.63 -19.82
CA TYR A 301 -6.91 4.73 -19.33
C TYR A 301 -6.11 6.04 -19.35
N GLN A 302 -6.64 7.05 -20.02
CA GLN A 302 -6.07 8.40 -20.04
C GLN A 302 -6.66 9.20 -18.90
N LEU A 303 -5.82 9.49 -17.90
CA LEU A 303 -6.24 10.27 -16.73
C LEU A 303 -6.63 11.70 -17.10
N VAL A 304 -5.85 12.33 -17.98
CA VAL A 304 -6.04 13.74 -18.38
C VAL A 304 -6.84 13.81 -19.66
N LYS A 305 -8.02 14.42 -19.60
CA LYS A 305 -8.89 14.67 -20.76
C LYS A 305 -8.74 16.11 -21.24
N GLU A 306 -9.18 16.39 -22.46
CA GLU A 306 -9.02 17.70 -23.12
C GLU A 306 -9.62 18.88 -22.33
N GLU A 307 -10.75 18.67 -21.67
CA GLU A 307 -11.45 19.72 -20.91
C GLU A 307 -10.94 19.90 -19.47
N ASP A 308 -10.06 19.01 -19.00
CA ASP A 308 -9.64 18.98 -17.62
C ASP A 308 -8.76 20.19 -17.25
N LYS A 309 -8.89 20.61 -15.99
CA LYS A 309 -7.99 21.56 -15.35
C LYS A 309 -7.04 20.81 -14.44
N LYS A 310 -5.73 21.06 -14.62
CA LYS A 310 -4.70 20.59 -13.70
C LYS A 310 -4.84 21.33 -12.37
N LEU A 311 -5.14 20.58 -11.31
CA LEU A 311 -5.09 21.02 -9.92
C LEU A 311 -3.74 20.62 -9.30
N ASP A 312 -3.49 20.99 -8.05
CA ASP A 312 -2.25 20.61 -7.35
C ASP A 312 -2.12 19.09 -7.19
N THR A 313 -3.25 18.40 -7.00
CA THR A 313 -3.32 16.94 -6.83
C THR A 313 -4.48 16.36 -7.62
N GLY A 314 -4.37 16.38 -8.96
CA GLY A 314 -5.32 15.72 -9.87
C GLY A 314 -5.82 16.61 -11.01
N PHE A 315 -6.79 16.08 -11.75
CA PHE A 315 -7.34 16.68 -12.96
C PHE A 315 -8.87 16.58 -12.89
N LEU A 316 -9.55 17.70 -13.06
CA LEU A 316 -11.02 17.74 -13.06
C LEU A 316 -11.51 18.76 -14.09
N ASN A 317 -12.60 18.47 -14.77
CA ASN A 317 -13.31 19.47 -15.57
C ASN A 317 -14.19 20.38 -14.69
N MET A 318 -14.76 21.43 -15.28
CA MET A 318 -15.54 22.42 -14.52
C MET A 318 -16.84 21.86 -13.94
N ASP A 319 -17.46 20.89 -14.60
CA ASP A 319 -18.69 20.26 -14.12
C ASP A 319 -18.42 19.39 -12.90
N GLU A 320 -17.33 18.62 -12.93
CA GLU A 320 -16.85 17.81 -11.80
C GLU A 320 -16.47 18.69 -10.61
N ILE A 321 -15.71 19.78 -10.82
CA ILE A 321 -15.37 20.74 -9.75
C ILE A 321 -16.65 21.28 -9.09
N ASN A 322 -17.62 21.71 -9.89
CA ASN A 322 -18.88 22.23 -9.38
C ASN A 322 -19.69 21.15 -8.64
N ALA A 323 -19.74 19.92 -9.17
CA ALA A 323 -20.44 18.81 -8.54
C ALA A 323 -19.81 18.42 -7.19
N VAL A 324 -18.47 18.33 -7.12
CA VAL A 324 -17.74 18.05 -5.88
C VAL A 324 -18.07 19.09 -4.82
N LEU A 325 -17.97 20.38 -5.14
CA LEU A 325 -18.27 21.48 -4.21
C LEU A 325 -19.74 21.48 -3.72
N ASN A 326 -20.67 20.97 -4.52
CA ASN A 326 -22.09 20.88 -4.17
C ASN A 326 -22.45 19.61 -3.39
N SER A 327 -21.60 18.58 -3.42
CA SER A 327 -21.79 17.30 -2.71
C SER A 327 -21.20 17.29 -1.30
N LEU A 328 -20.43 18.32 -0.94
CA LEU A 328 -19.84 18.42 0.40
C LEU A 328 -20.95 18.53 1.46
N PRO A 329 -20.82 17.87 2.63
CA PRO A 329 -21.81 17.94 3.72
C PRO A 329 -21.70 19.24 4.53
N VAL A 330 -21.37 20.34 3.85
CA VAL A 330 -21.20 21.69 4.39
C VAL A 330 -21.63 22.72 3.36
N ASP A 331 -22.19 23.84 3.82
CA ASP A 331 -22.41 25.00 2.97
C ASP A 331 -21.09 25.77 2.83
N ILE A 332 -20.76 26.15 1.60
CA ILE A 332 -19.58 26.95 1.29
C ILE A 332 -20.00 28.30 0.73
N THR A 333 -19.36 29.38 1.19
CA THR A 333 -19.36 30.69 0.52
C THR A 333 -17.92 31.17 0.39
N PHE A 334 -17.49 31.48 -0.83
CA PHE A 334 -16.18 32.10 -1.08
C PHE A 334 -16.33 33.61 -1.30
N ILE A 335 -15.56 34.38 -0.55
CA ILE A 335 -15.45 35.82 -0.62
C ILE A 335 -14.07 36.16 -1.17
N ASP A 336 -13.98 36.89 -2.27
CA ASP A 336 -12.69 37.20 -2.91
C ASP A 336 -11.86 38.25 -2.15
N SER A 337 -10.68 38.56 -2.69
CA SER A 337 -9.76 39.57 -2.16
C SER A 337 -10.37 40.97 -2.04
N ASP A 338 -11.41 41.28 -2.81
CA ASP A 338 -12.13 42.55 -2.79
C ASP A 338 -13.32 42.55 -1.81
N ASN A 339 -13.41 41.51 -0.96
CA ASN A 339 -14.47 41.30 0.01
C ASN A 339 -15.86 41.18 -0.63
N ARG A 340 -15.93 40.59 -1.83
CA ARG A 340 -17.18 40.34 -2.56
C ARG A 340 -17.47 38.85 -2.63
N VAL A 341 -18.74 38.49 -2.53
CA VAL A 341 -19.15 37.08 -2.67
C VAL A 341 -18.91 36.66 -4.11
N ARG A 342 -18.06 35.65 -4.33
CA ARG A 342 -17.67 35.20 -5.67
C ARG A 342 -18.21 33.82 -6.01
N PHE A 343 -18.40 32.98 -5.00
CA PHE A 343 -18.97 31.64 -5.16
C PHE A 343 -19.75 31.24 -3.91
N PHE A 344 -20.73 30.36 -4.08
CA PHE A 344 -21.32 29.63 -2.99
C PHE A 344 -21.82 28.27 -3.49
N SER A 345 -21.77 27.22 -2.65
CA SER A 345 -22.28 25.90 -3.01
C SER A 345 -23.80 25.92 -3.17
N GLY A 346 -24.30 25.17 -4.15
CA GLY A 346 -25.72 24.93 -4.39
C GLY A 346 -26.31 23.87 -3.46
N GLY A 347 -27.51 23.38 -3.78
CA GLY A 347 -28.19 22.34 -3.00
C GLY A 347 -28.97 22.88 -1.78
N HIS A 348 -29.27 21.96 -0.85
CA HIS A 348 -29.96 22.31 0.40
C HIS A 348 -28.98 22.98 1.36
N ARG A 349 -29.28 24.22 1.75
CA ARG A 349 -28.44 25.04 2.63
C ARG A 349 -29.12 25.38 3.94
N ILE A 350 -28.33 25.55 4.98
CA ILE A 350 -28.78 26.03 6.29
C ILE A 350 -29.17 27.50 6.19
N PHE A 351 -28.32 28.30 5.53
CA PHE A 351 -28.62 29.70 5.24
C PHE A 351 -28.82 29.91 3.74
N PRO A 352 -30.04 30.27 3.29
CA PRO A 352 -30.30 30.42 1.87
C PRO A 352 -29.45 31.55 1.28
N ARG A 353 -29.01 31.35 0.03
CA ARG A 353 -28.38 32.38 -0.80
C ARG A 353 -29.06 32.42 -2.16
N THR A 354 -29.19 33.62 -2.71
CA THR A 354 -29.73 33.86 -4.05
C THR A 354 -28.59 34.26 -4.99
N ARG A 355 -28.71 33.97 -6.29
CA ARG A 355 -27.70 34.36 -7.29
C ARG A 355 -27.40 35.88 -7.28
N SER A 356 -28.36 36.70 -6.87
CA SER A 356 -28.19 38.16 -6.73
C SER A 356 -27.13 38.58 -5.70
N VAL A 357 -26.66 37.67 -4.84
CA VAL A 357 -25.56 37.95 -3.90
C VAL A 357 -24.19 37.92 -4.57
N LEU A 358 -24.05 37.31 -5.74
CA LEU A 358 -22.77 37.23 -6.45
C LEU A 358 -22.30 38.65 -6.82
N GLY A 359 -21.04 38.96 -6.52
CA GLY A 359 -20.42 40.27 -6.64
C GLY A 359 -20.80 41.26 -5.53
N ARG A 360 -21.76 40.93 -4.65
CA ARG A 360 -22.18 41.83 -3.57
C ARG A 360 -21.09 41.90 -2.49
N PRO A 361 -20.73 43.11 -1.99
CA PRO A 361 -19.85 43.24 -0.83
C PRO A 361 -20.39 42.52 0.39
N VAL A 362 -19.55 41.72 1.04
CA VAL A 362 -19.94 40.85 2.17
C VAL A 362 -20.57 41.61 3.35
N LYS A 363 -20.16 42.87 3.56
CA LYS A 363 -20.73 43.77 4.58
C LYS A 363 -22.24 44.03 4.40
N PHE A 364 -22.77 43.87 3.19
CA PHE A 364 -24.19 44.04 2.91
C PHE A 364 -24.98 42.72 2.94
N CYS A 365 -24.30 41.60 3.18
CA CYS A 365 -24.90 40.27 3.27
C CYS A 365 -25.23 39.88 4.73
N HIS A 366 -24.88 40.73 5.69
CA HIS A 366 -25.04 40.49 7.12
C HIS A 366 -25.91 41.57 7.77
N PRO A 367 -26.69 41.25 8.82
CA PRO A 367 -27.40 42.24 9.61
C PRO A 367 -26.45 43.27 10.25
N PRO A 368 -26.87 44.54 10.46
CA PRO A 368 -26.00 45.59 10.96
C PRO A 368 -25.21 45.23 12.24
N GLY A 369 -25.81 44.47 13.16
CA GLY A 369 -25.18 44.08 14.42
C GLY A 369 -23.99 43.11 14.31
N SER A 370 -23.75 42.48 13.16
CA SER A 370 -22.63 41.55 12.95
C SER A 370 -21.60 42.03 11.92
N VAL A 371 -21.87 43.12 11.20
CA VAL A 371 -21.00 43.62 10.12
C VAL A 371 -19.60 43.98 10.60
N ASP A 372 -19.46 44.58 11.78
CA ASP A 372 -18.15 45.03 12.26
C ASP A 372 -17.24 43.87 12.65
N LYS A 373 -17.80 42.80 13.23
CA LYS A 373 -17.08 41.55 13.49
C LYS A 373 -16.59 40.91 12.19
N VAL A 374 -17.43 40.88 11.15
CA VAL A 374 -17.04 40.34 9.83
C VAL A 374 -15.90 41.18 9.23
N LYS A 375 -15.96 42.51 9.29
CA LYS A 375 -14.87 43.37 8.80
C LYS A 375 -13.56 43.13 9.55
N GLU A 376 -13.62 42.96 10.86
CA GLU A 376 -12.45 42.69 11.70
C GLU A 376 -11.80 41.36 11.32
N ILE A 377 -12.57 40.28 11.21
CA ILE A 377 -12.09 38.97 10.76
C ILE A 377 -11.37 39.08 9.41
N LEU A 378 -12.00 39.71 8.40
CA LEU A 378 -11.40 39.86 7.08
C LEU A 378 -10.11 40.72 7.11
N LYS A 379 -10.05 41.73 7.97
CA LYS A 379 -8.84 42.56 8.15
C LYS A 379 -7.69 41.77 8.78
N GLU A 380 -7.99 40.87 9.72
CA GLU A 380 -6.98 40.03 10.37
C GLU A 380 -6.46 38.94 9.43
N PHE A 381 -7.35 38.31 8.68
CA PHE A 381 -7.01 37.33 7.64
C PHE A 381 -6.09 37.93 6.56
N LYS A 382 -6.46 39.09 6.01
CA LYS A 382 -5.63 39.81 5.03
C LYS A 382 -4.24 40.16 5.57
N ALA A 383 -4.14 40.45 6.86
CA ALA A 383 -2.88 40.81 7.50
C ALA A 383 -2.09 39.61 8.04
N GLY A 384 -2.57 38.38 7.87
CA GLY A 384 -1.90 37.18 8.40
C GLY A 384 -1.88 37.09 9.94
N ARG A 385 -2.79 37.79 10.63
CA ARG A 385 -2.86 37.77 12.10
C ARG A 385 -3.78 36.68 12.65
N ARG A 386 -4.55 36.03 11.79
CA ARG A 386 -5.51 34.99 12.13
C ARG A 386 -5.60 34.01 10.96
N GLU A 387 -5.72 32.71 11.27
CA GLU A 387 -5.89 31.65 10.26
C GLU A 387 -7.24 30.93 10.37
N GLU A 388 -8.00 31.19 11.44
CA GLU A 388 -9.36 30.66 11.62
C GLU A 388 -10.21 31.61 12.47
N ALA A 389 -11.48 31.78 12.11
CA ALA A 389 -12.49 32.36 12.98
C ALA A 389 -13.70 31.43 13.03
N GLU A 390 -14.15 31.06 14.22
CA GLU A 390 -15.26 30.12 14.37
C GLU A 390 -16.26 30.56 15.42
N PHE A 391 -17.51 30.13 15.25
CA PHE A 391 -18.56 30.23 16.24
C PHE A 391 -19.66 29.20 15.96
N TRP A 392 -20.52 28.98 16.94
CA TRP A 392 -21.67 28.09 16.81
C TRP A 392 -22.93 28.73 17.36
N ILE A 393 -24.06 28.33 16.79
CA ILE A 393 -25.39 28.79 17.20
C ILE A 393 -26.35 27.62 17.29
N GLN A 394 -27.40 27.78 18.08
CA GLN A 394 -28.54 26.87 18.08
C GLN A 394 -29.71 27.57 17.39
N ALA A 395 -30.20 26.99 16.31
CA ALA A 395 -31.33 27.54 15.57
C ALA A 395 -32.18 26.41 14.97
N GLY A 396 -33.50 26.50 15.10
CA GLY A 396 -34.43 25.53 14.52
C GLY A 396 -34.20 24.09 14.98
N GLY A 397 -33.79 23.88 16.24
CA GLY A 397 -33.46 22.55 16.78
C GLY A 397 -32.12 21.98 16.31
N LYS A 398 -31.34 22.74 15.54
CA LYS A 398 -30.04 22.33 15.00
C LYS A 398 -28.89 23.03 15.71
N PHE A 399 -27.77 22.34 15.85
CA PHE A 399 -26.51 22.92 16.28
C PHE A 399 -25.65 23.24 15.06
N ILE A 400 -25.55 24.53 14.74
CA ILE A 400 -24.89 25.02 13.53
C ILE A 400 -23.49 25.51 13.88
N HIS A 401 -22.47 24.93 13.26
CA HIS A 401 -21.07 25.34 13.36
C HIS A 401 -20.69 26.16 12.13
N ILE A 402 -20.12 27.34 12.35
CA ILE A 402 -19.73 28.28 11.29
C ILE A 402 -18.25 28.62 11.47
N ARG A 403 -17.48 28.44 10.41
CA ARG A 403 -16.04 28.67 10.37
C ARG A 403 -15.65 29.53 9.18
N PHE A 404 -14.60 30.31 9.36
CA PHE A 404 -14.00 31.12 8.32
C PHE A 404 -12.50 30.85 8.25
N PHE A 405 -11.99 30.75 7.03
CA PHE A 405 -10.58 30.50 6.75
C PHE A 405 -10.05 31.48 5.70
N PRO A 406 -8.85 32.05 5.85
CA PRO A 406 -8.19 32.75 4.76
C PRO A 406 -7.80 31.73 3.68
N VAL A 407 -8.18 32.00 2.43
CA VAL A 407 -7.71 31.25 1.26
C VAL A 407 -6.47 31.94 0.75
N ARG A 408 -5.35 31.21 0.70
CA ARG A 408 -4.05 31.72 0.25
C ARG A 408 -3.56 30.95 -0.97
N GLY A 409 -2.87 31.64 -1.87
CA GLY A 409 -2.17 31.03 -3.01
C GLY A 409 -0.85 30.39 -2.60
N LYS A 410 -0.17 29.73 -3.54
CA LYS A 410 1.14 29.07 -3.31
C LYS A 410 2.23 30.02 -2.81
N ASP A 411 2.14 31.30 -3.16
CA ASP A 411 3.03 32.38 -2.72
C ASP A 411 2.63 32.99 -1.36
N GLY A 412 1.65 32.40 -0.66
CA GLY A 412 1.10 32.92 0.59
C GLY A 412 0.16 34.12 0.40
N LYS A 413 -0.07 34.57 -0.83
CA LYS A 413 -0.93 35.71 -1.13
C LYS A 413 -2.37 35.42 -0.74
N TYR A 414 -2.99 36.34 -0.02
CA TYR A 414 -4.41 36.26 0.32
C TYR A 414 -5.27 36.38 -0.95
N LEU A 415 -6.01 35.31 -1.26
CA LEU A 415 -6.94 35.22 -2.39
C LEU A 415 -8.39 35.52 -1.99
N GLY A 416 -8.73 35.33 -0.72
CA GLY A 416 -10.09 35.51 -0.22
C GLY A 416 -10.33 34.86 1.14
N THR A 417 -11.59 34.75 1.52
CA THR A 417 -12.06 34.05 2.72
C THR A 417 -13.08 32.99 2.33
N LEU A 418 -12.92 31.80 2.89
CA LEU A 418 -13.88 30.72 2.81
C LEU A 418 -14.75 30.73 4.07
N GLU A 419 -16.07 30.86 3.92
CA GLU A 419 -17.06 30.58 4.96
C GLU A 419 -17.55 29.14 4.79
N VAL A 420 -17.53 28.37 5.87
CA VAL A 420 -18.04 26.99 5.93
C VAL A 420 -19.11 26.92 7.03
N THR A 421 -20.30 26.43 6.69
CA THR A 421 -21.38 26.21 7.66
C THR A 421 -21.82 24.76 7.67
N GLN A 422 -21.95 24.16 8.85
CA GLN A 422 -22.34 22.75 9.01
C GLN A 422 -23.38 22.58 10.10
N ASP A 423 -24.38 21.74 9.85
CA ASP A 423 -25.27 21.20 10.88
C ASP A 423 -24.58 19.99 11.50
N VAL A 424 -24.06 20.16 12.71
CA VAL A 424 -23.28 19.11 13.40
C VAL A 424 -24.14 18.35 14.41
N THR A 425 -25.47 18.52 14.39
CA THR A 425 -26.38 17.86 15.34
C THR A 425 -26.18 16.35 15.35
N GLY A 426 -26.25 15.69 14.19
CA GLY A 426 -26.04 14.23 14.09
C GLY A 426 -24.58 13.80 14.34
N ILE A 427 -23.60 14.68 14.09
CA ILE A 427 -22.19 14.38 14.43
C ILE A 427 -22.00 14.31 15.94
N ARG A 428 -22.68 15.19 16.69
CA ARG A 428 -22.65 15.19 18.17
C ARG A 428 -23.31 13.97 18.81
N GLU A 429 -24.11 13.22 18.05
CA GLU A 429 -24.82 12.02 18.49
C GLU A 429 -24.06 10.73 18.17
N LEU A 430 -22.93 10.79 17.45
CA LEU A 430 -22.14 9.60 17.12
C LEU A 430 -21.46 9.04 18.37
N GLU A 431 -21.64 7.74 18.60
CA GLU A 431 -21.02 6.97 19.68
C GLU A 431 -20.42 5.65 19.14
N GLY A 432 -19.43 5.10 19.85
CA GLY A 432 -18.82 3.81 19.49
C GLY A 432 -18.09 3.84 18.16
N GLU A 433 -18.17 2.73 17.41
CA GLU A 433 -17.50 2.56 16.12
C GLU A 433 -18.43 1.92 15.09
N LYS A 434 -18.39 2.41 13.85
CA LYS A 434 -19.05 1.79 12.69
C LYS A 434 -18.01 1.57 11.58
N ARG A 435 -17.48 0.35 11.47
CA ARG A 435 -16.33 0.01 10.60
C ARG A 435 -16.71 -0.48 9.19
N ILE A 436 -17.94 -0.94 8.99
CA ILE A 436 -18.50 -1.37 7.70
C ILE A 436 -19.98 -0.95 7.62
N LEU A 437 -20.51 -0.81 6.41
CA LEU A 437 -21.95 -0.70 6.19
C LEU A 437 -22.56 -2.09 6.45
N ASN A 438 -23.60 -2.16 7.29
CA ASN A 438 -24.37 -3.39 7.50
C ASN A 438 -25.18 -3.73 6.24
#